data_AF-A0A950AEG3-F1
#
_entry.id   AF-A0A950AEG3-F1
#
_cell.length_a   1.000
_cell.length_b   1.000
_cell.length_c   1.000
_cell.angle_alpha   90.00
_cell.angle_beta   90.00
_cell.angle_gamma   90.00
#
_symmetry.space_group_name_H-M   'P 1'
#
loop_
_entity.id
_entity.type
_entity.pdbx_description
1 polymer ?
#
loop_
_entity_poly.entity_id
_entity_poly.type
_entity_poly.pdbx_seq_one_letter_code
_entity_poly.pdbx_strand_id
1 'polypeptide(L)'
;MNVECPEQVKRRLEHFAHRGAMDIEGLGIMMVAQLVERGLVKRVDHIYALNEEALGGLERMGQKSVRNLLDAIEASKIQPLWRLLFGLGILHVGATAARELADFFGNLDALRKASLEELQKAPNSGDVVAQSIRDWFDNKDNLDLIEALRRHGLNFGKGEEAVKVDDRLEGTTWVITGTLSQPRETFADLIRSHGGRLASSVSGKTDFLLTGEEAGSKLEKARTLGVRVVNEEEFRRLVG
;
A
#
# COMPACT_ATOMS: atom_id res chain seq x y z
N MET A 1 0.40 -32.05 -0.34
CA MET A 1 -0.28 -31.75 -1.62
C MET A 1 -0.76 -30.32 -1.57
N ASN A 2 0.04 -29.37 -2.02
CA ASN A 2 -0.45 -28.03 -2.37
C ASN A 2 -0.16 -27.84 -3.84
N VAL A 3 -1.06 -28.37 -4.67
CA VAL A 3 -1.20 -27.82 -6.03
C VAL A 3 -1.78 -26.43 -5.77
N GLU A 4 -0.93 -25.40 -5.77
CA GLU A 4 -1.43 -24.02 -5.69
C GLU A 4 -2.48 -23.86 -6.78
N CYS A 5 -3.74 -23.72 -6.36
CA CYS A 5 -4.84 -23.57 -7.29
C CYS A 5 -4.51 -22.34 -8.16
N PRO A 6 -4.48 -22.46 -9.50
CA PRO A 6 -4.13 -21.34 -10.37
C PRO A 6 -4.95 -20.08 -10.08
N GLU A 7 -6.21 -20.27 -9.64
CA GLU A 7 -7.09 -19.19 -9.23
C GLU A 7 -6.64 -18.48 -7.95
N GLN A 8 -6.06 -19.20 -6.98
CA GLN A 8 -5.46 -18.59 -5.79
C GLN A 8 -4.21 -17.79 -6.15
N VAL A 9 -3.39 -18.30 -7.08
CA VAL A 9 -2.21 -17.57 -7.59
C VAL A 9 -2.65 -16.28 -8.27
N LYS A 10 -3.63 -16.33 -9.18
CA LYS A 10 -4.19 -15.15 -9.85
C LYS A 10 -4.69 -14.12 -8.83
N ARG A 11 -5.50 -14.52 -7.85
CA ARG A 11 -6.01 -13.61 -6.81
C ARG A 11 -4.92 -12.95 -5.97
N ARG A 12 -3.87 -13.70 -5.61
CA ARG A 12 -2.72 -13.13 -4.86
C ARG A 12 -1.97 -12.12 -5.71
N LEU A 13 -1.73 -12.41 -6.98
CA LEU A 13 -1.05 -11.50 -7.91
C LEU A 13 -1.87 -10.25 -8.18
N GLU A 14 -3.18 -10.39 -8.39
CA GLU A 14 -4.11 -9.26 -8.56
C GLU A 14 -4.14 -8.36 -7.32
N HIS A 15 -4.23 -8.96 -6.13
CA HIS A 15 -4.21 -8.23 -4.87
C HIS A 15 -2.89 -7.49 -4.67
N PHE A 16 -1.77 -8.15 -4.94
CA PHE A 16 -0.45 -7.55 -4.84
C PHE A 16 -0.29 -6.36 -5.80
N ALA A 17 -0.72 -6.51 -7.05
CA ALA A 17 -0.66 -5.48 -8.08
C ALA A 17 -1.67 -4.33 -7.89
N HIS A 18 -2.71 -4.53 -7.08
CA HIS A 18 -3.80 -3.59 -6.88
C HIS A 18 -3.31 -2.18 -6.52
N ARG A 19 -4.05 -1.14 -6.96
CA ARG A 19 -3.74 0.29 -6.72
C ARG A 19 -3.50 0.64 -5.24
N GLY A 20 -4.21 -0.03 -4.35
CA GLY A 20 -4.07 0.15 -2.89
C GLY A 20 -2.94 -0.66 -2.25
N ALA A 21 -2.29 -1.53 -3.01
CA ALA A 21 -1.12 -2.33 -2.62
C ALA A 21 0.09 -1.82 -3.40
N MET A 22 0.73 -2.63 -4.24
CA MET A 22 1.96 -2.24 -4.93
C MET A 22 1.75 -1.33 -6.15
N ASP A 23 0.50 -1.09 -6.54
CA ASP A 23 0.12 -0.08 -7.55
C ASP A 23 0.85 -0.29 -8.89
N ILE A 24 0.76 -1.52 -9.40
CA ILE A 24 1.41 -1.92 -10.66
C ILE A 24 0.40 -1.74 -11.80
N GLU A 25 0.39 -0.53 -12.37
CA GLU A 25 -0.46 -0.23 -13.52
C GLU A 25 -0.16 -1.16 -14.70
N GLY A 26 -1.21 -1.63 -15.37
CA GLY A 26 -1.10 -2.60 -16.47
C GLY A 26 -1.10 -4.06 -16.02
N LEU A 27 -0.88 -4.36 -14.73
CA LEU A 27 -0.92 -5.72 -14.17
C LEU A 27 -2.31 -6.05 -13.59
N GLY A 28 -3.37 -5.83 -14.38
CA GLY A 28 -4.75 -6.15 -14.00
C GLY A 28 -5.15 -7.61 -14.26
N ILE A 29 -6.41 -7.96 -13.96
CA ILE A 29 -6.98 -9.32 -14.06
C ILE A 29 -6.60 -10.03 -15.36
N MET A 30 -6.78 -9.38 -16.50
CA MET A 30 -6.48 -9.97 -17.81
C MET A 30 -4.99 -10.25 -18.01
N MET A 31 -4.10 -9.38 -17.52
CA MET A 31 -2.66 -9.56 -17.65
C MET A 31 -2.17 -10.66 -16.71
N VAL A 32 -2.64 -10.65 -15.46
CA VAL A 32 -2.34 -11.70 -14.48
C VAL A 32 -2.79 -13.07 -15.00
N ALA A 33 -4.00 -13.16 -15.56
CA ALA A 33 -4.50 -14.40 -16.14
C ALA A 33 -3.56 -14.95 -17.22
N GLN A 34 -3.15 -14.12 -18.18
CA GLN A 34 -2.23 -14.51 -19.25
C GLN A 34 -0.86 -14.96 -18.71
N LEU A 35 -0.29 -14.24 -17.75
CA LEU A 35 1.01 -14.57 -17.15
C LEU A 35 0.98 -15.91 -16.41
N VAL A 36 -0.10 -16.19 -15.67
CA VAL A 36 -0.27 -17.45 -14.94
C VAL A 36 -0.55 -18.61 -15.88
N GLU A 37 -1.42 -18.43 -16.88
CA GLU A 37 -1.79 -19.48 -17.85
C GLU A 37 -0.61 -19.91 -18.72
N ARG A 38 0.29 -18.97 -19.04
CA ARG A 38 1.54 -19.27 -19.75
C ARG A 38 2.68 -19.71 -18.83
N GLY A 39 2.43 -19.78 -17.52
CA GLY A 39 3.40 -20.23 -16.53
C GLY A 39 4.57 -19.27 -16.29
N LEU A 40 4.48 -18.02 -16.76
CA LEU A 40 5.50 -16.98 -16.61
C LEU A 40 5.59 -16.48 -15.16
N VAL A 41 4.45 -16.40 -14.48
CA VAL A 41 4.37 -15.96 -13.08
C VAL A 41 3.57 -16.97 -12.27
N LYS A 42 4.15 -17.42 -11.15
CA LYS A 42 3.52 -18.38 -10.23
C LYS A 42 3.47 -17.86 -8.79
N ARG A 43 4.27 -16.83 -8.50
CA ARG A 43 4.40 -16.20 -7.18
C ARG A 43 4.73 -14.72 -7.40
N VAL A 44 4.41 -13.87 -6.42
CA VAL A 44 4.47 -12.41 -6.57
C VAL A 44 5.89 -11.88 -6.87
N ASP A 45 6.93 -12.54 -6.37
CA ASP A 45 8.34 -12.21 -6.69
C ASP A 45 8.67 -12.40 -8.17
N HIS A 46 8.02 -13.33 -8.88
CA HIS A 46 8.27 -13.55 -10.31
C HIS A 46 7.85 -12.36 -11.17
N ILE A 47 6.95 -11.49 -10.68
CA ILE A 47 6.59 -10.23 -11.38
C ILE A 47 7.85 -9.42 -11.68
N TYR A 48 8.78 -9.37 -10.72
CA TYR A 48 10.01 -8.58 -10.80
C TYR A 48 11.12 -9.22 -11.64
N ALA A 49 10.85 -10.40 -12.22
CA ALA A 49 11.74 -11.06 -13.18
C ALA A 49 11.23 -10.93 -14.64
N LEU A 50 10.07 -10.30 -14.86
CA LEU A 50 9.53 -10.07 -16.20
C LEU A 50 10.40 -9.10 -17.00
N ASN A 51 10.49 -9.35 -18.31
CA ASN A 51 11.26 -8.54 -19.25
C ASN A 51 10.49 -8.41 -20.57
N GLU A 52 11.03 -7.62 -21.52
CA GLU A 52 10.37 -7.39 -22.82
C GLU A 52 10.11 -8.69 -23.59
N GLU A 53 11.04 -9.65 -23.52
CA GLU A 53 10.93 -10.94 -24.22
C GLU A 53 9.77 -11.78 -23.68
N ALA A 54 9.65 -11.90 -22.36
CA ALA A 54 8.58 -12.64 -21.70
C ALA A 54 7.20 -12.04 -21.99
N LEU A 55 7.12 -10.71 -22.14
CA LEU A 55 5.87 -9.98 -22.35
C LEU A 55 5.48 -9.86 -23.84
N GLY A 56 6.44 -9.90 -24.76
CA GLY A 56 6.21 -9.69 -26.19
C GLY A 56 5.31 -10.73 -26.85
N GLY A 57 5.20 -11.93 -26.28
CA GLY A 57 4.33 -13.00 -26.77
C GLY A 57 2.87 -12.91 -26.30
N LEU A 58 2.54 -11.95 -25.42
CA LEU A 58 1.21 -11.83 -24.82
C LEU A 58 0.24 -11.07 -25.71
N GLU A 59 -1.06 -11.39 -25.58
CA GLU A 59 -2.09 -10.71 -26.34
C GLU A 59 -2.20 -9.23 -25.92
N ARG A 60 -2.37 -8.35 -26.91
CA ARG A 60 -2.53 -6.89 -26.74
C ARG A 60 -1.31 -6.19 -26.12
N MET A 61 -0.12 -6.81 -26.18
CA MET A 61 1.13 -6.18 -25.76
C MET A 61 1.88 -5.53 -26.93
N GLY A 62 1.58 -4.26 -27.18
CA GLY A 62 2.44 -3.41 -28.01
C GLY A 62 3.68 -2.96 -27.22
N GLN A 63 4.77 -2.60 -27.91
CA GLN A 63 6.03 -2.16 -27.29
C GLN A 63 5.84 -1.08 -26.21
N LYS A 64 4.94 -0.12 -26.44
CA LYS A 64 4.63 0.92 -25.45
C LYS A 64 3.98 0.35 -24.19
N SER A 65 3.02 -0.57 -24.32
CA SER A 65 2.35 -1.20 -23.17
C SER A 65 3.32 -2.06 -22.35
N VAL A 66 4.23 -2.77 -23.03
CA VAL A 66 5.30 -3.54 -22.39
C VAL A 66 6.17 -2.63 -21.53
N ARG A 67 6.66 -1.52 -22.10
CA ARG A 67 7.48 -0.54 -21.36
C ARG A 67 6.75 0.05 -20.17
N ASN A 68 5.51 0.51 -20.37
CA ASN A 68 4.70 1.06 -19.27
C ASN A 68 4.53 0.07 -18.12
N LEU A 69 4.31 -1.23 -18.42
CA LEU A 69 4.21 -2.26 -17.39
C LEU A 69 5.53 -2.47 -16.66
N LEU A 70 6.65 -2.56 -17.38
CA LEU A 70 7.97 -2.70 -16.76
C LEU A 70 8.33 -1.48 -15.89
N ASP A 71 8.02 -0.27 -16.37
CA ASP A 71 8.20 0.97 -15.59
C ASP A 71 7.34 0.97 -14.33
N ALA A 72 6.08 0.50 -14.40
CA ALA A 72 5.21 0.36 -13.23
C ALA A 72 5.72 -0.69 -12.24
N ILE A 73 6.26 -1.82 -12.72
CA ILE A 73 6.88 -2.85 -11.88
C ILE A 73 8.09 -2.27 -11.14
N GLU A 74 8.98 -1.55 -11.83
CA GLU A 74 10.13 -0.90 -11.19
C GLU A 74 9.70 0.18 -10.19
N ALA A 75 8.75 1.04 -10.56
CA ALA A 75 8.20 2.06 -9.67
C ALA A 75 7.55 1.45 -8.42
N SER A 76 6.99 0.25 -8.51
CA SER A 76 6.39 -0.42 -7.35
C SER A 76 7.40 -0.76 -6.26
N LYS A 77 8.70 -0.91 -6.59
CA LYS A 77 9.72 -1.28 -5.61
C LYS A 77 9.91 -0.23 -4.51
N ILE A 78 9.62 1.03 -4.81
CA ILE A 78 9.77 2.13 -3.85
C ILE A 78 8.54 2.36 -2.98
N GLN A 79 7.45 1.60 -3.20
CA GLN A 79 6.23 1.74 -2.41
C GLN A 79 6.52 1.57 -0.92
N PRO A 80 5.83 2.32 -0.04
CA PRO A 80 6.03 2.23 1.40
C PRO A 80 5.75 0.82 1.94
N LEU A 81 6.41 0.46 3.04
CA LEU A 81 6.29 -0.86 3.67
C LEU A 81 4.85 -1.31 3.89
N TRP A 82 3.94 -0.40 4.27
CA TRP A 82 2.55 -0.75 4.51
C TRP A 82 1.83 -1.29 3.27
N ARG A 83 2.19 -0.81 2.08
CA ARG A 83 1.64 -1.30 0.80
C ARG A 83 2.17 -2.69 0.49
N LEU A 84 3.44 -2.94 0.76
CA LEU A 84 4.02 -4.28 0.68
C LEU A 84 3.33 -5.25 1.65
N LEU A 85 3.20 -4.88 2.93
CA LEU A 85 2.51 -5.69 3.94
C LEU A 85 1.07 -6.02 3.55
N PHE A 86 0.34 -5.02 3.05
CA PHE A 86 -1.01 -5.22 2.56
C PHE A 86 -1.02 -6.16 1.33
N GLY A 87 -0.13 -5.94 0.37
CA GLY A 87 0.01 -6.74 -0.86
C GLY A 87 0.40 -8.20 -0.62
N LEU A 88 1.15 -8.50 0.46
CA LEU A 88 1.50 -9.87 0.85
C LEU A 88 0.28 -10.71 1.24
N GLY A 89 -0.87 -10.07 1.53
CA GLY A 89 -2.13 -10.76 1.78
C GLY A 89 -2.13 -11.59 3.07
N ILE A 90 -1.47 -11.10 4.12
CA ILE A 90 -1.50 -11.72 5.45
C ILE A 90 -2.94 -11.75 5.95
N LEU A 91 -3.42 -12.92 6.39
CA LEU A 91 -4.79 -13.10 6.83
C LEU A 91 -5.12 -12.11 7.97
N HIS A 92 -6.32 -11.52 7.92
CA HIS A 92 -6.80 -10.48 8.84
C HIS A 92 -6.04 -9.14 8.82
N VAL A 93 -4.96 -9.00 8.04
CA VAL A 93 -4.22 -7.73 7.91
C VAL A 93 -4.75 -6.94 6.72
N GLY A 94 -5.73 -6.07 6.99
CA GLY A 94 -6.21 -5.09 6.01
C GLY A 94 -5.25 -3.89 5.84
N ALA A 95 -5.54 -3.01 4.88
CA ALA A 95 -4.68 -1.85 4.58
C ALA A 95 -4.45 -0.90 5.78
N THR A 96 -5.42 -0.77 6.69
CA THR A 96 -5.26 0.02 7.92
C THR A 96 -4.27 -0.64 8.87
N ALA A 97 -4.48 -1.92 9.19
CA ALA A 97 -3.59 -2.67 10.08
C ALA A 97 -2.16 -2.76 9.51
N ALA A 98 -2.03 -3.01 8.20
CA ALA A 98 -0.74 -3.02 7.52
C ALA A 98 0.04 -1.71 7.69
N ARG A 99 -0.67 -0.56 7.68
CA ARG A 99 -0.07 0.75 7.90
C ARG A 99 0.36 0.96 9.33
N GLU A 100 -0.50 0.65 10.29
CA GLU A 100 -0.15 0.80 11.70
C GLU A 100 0.98 -0.14 12.12
N LEU A 101 1.05 -1.34 11.56
CA LEU A 101 2.18 -2.25 11.73
C LEU A 101 3.46 -1.66 11.14
N ALA A 102 3.40 -1.14 9.91
CA ALA A 102 4.56 -0.50 9.30
C ALA A 102 5.05 0.71 10.11
N ASP A 103 4.13 1.55 10.60
CA ASP A 103 4.44 2.73 11.41
C ASP A 103 5.00 2.35 12.78
N PHE A 104 4.45 1.31 13.41
CA PHE A 104 4.87 0.85 14.74
C PHE A 104 6.23 0.15 14.72
N PHE A 105 6.49 -0.70 13.72
CA PHE A 105 7.74 -1.48 13.64
C PHE A 105 8.82 -0.83 12.77
N GLY A 106 8.47 0.11 11.89
CA GLY A 106 9.37 0.87 11.02
C GLY A 106 9.93 0.09 9.82
N ASN A 107 10.27 -1.20 10.01
CA ASN A 107 10.78 -2.09 8.97
C ASN A 107 10.25 -3.52 9.11
N LEU A 108 10.31 -4.28 8.01
CA LEU A 108 9.79 -5.65 7.95
C LEU A 108 10.55 -6.62 8.86
N ASP A 109 11.86 -6.42 9.05
CA ASP A 109 12.67 -7.31 9.89
C ASP A 109 12.33 -7.17 11.38
N ALA A 110 12.03 -5.96 11.84
CA ALA A 110 11.51 -5.71 13.18
C ALA A 110 10.15 -6.39 13.38
N LEU A 111 9.21 -6.21 12.44
CA LEU A 111 7.90 -6.88 12.47
C LEU A 111 8.05 -8.41 12.50
N ARG A 112 8.94 -8.97 11.67
CA ARG A 112 9.19 -10.42 11.59
C ARG A 112 9.69 -11.01 12.91
N LYS A 113 10.56 -10.28 13.61
CA LYS A 113 11.16 -10.70 14.88
C LYS A 113 10.24 -10.50 16.07
N ALA A 114 9.21 -9.67 15.94
CA ALA A 114 8.29 -9.36 17.02
C ALA A 114 7.59 -10.62 17.55
N SER A 115 7.56 -10.73 18.88
CA SER A 115 6.79 -11.73 19.61
C SER A 115 5.28 -11.46 19.48
N LEU A 116 4.46 -12.45 19.84
CA LEU A 116 3.00 -12.30 19.86
C LEU A 116 2.57 -11.12 20.75
N GLU A 117 3.19 -10.98 21.92
CA GLU A 117 2.91 -9.89 22.87
C GLU A 117 3.28 -8.51 22.31
N GLU A 118 4.38 -8.40 21.56
CA GLU A 118 4.77 -7.15 20.92
C GLU A 118 3.85 -6.78 19.76
N LEU A 119 3.45 -7.77 18.95
CA LEU A 119 2.47 -7.59 17.89
C LEU A 119 1.13 -7.08 18.43
N GLN A 120 0.73 -7.50 19.63
CA GLN A 120 -0.50 -7.04 20.28
C GLN A 120 -0.47 -5.58 20.74
N LYS A 121 0.72 -4.98 20.86
CA LYS A 121 0.88 -3.56 21.23
C LYS A 121 0.61 -2.63 20.05
N ALA A 122 0.70 -3.13 18.83
CA ALA A 122 0.42 -2.33 17.65
C ALA A 122 -1.09 -2.05 17.52
N PRO A 123 -1.50 -0.83 17.12
CA PRO A 123 -2.90 -0.54 16.83
C PRO A 123 -3.51 -1.50 15.79
N ASN A 124 -4.80 -1.81 15.96
CA ASN A 124 -5.56 -2.80 15.17
C ASN A 124 -4.89 -4.19 15.00
N SER A 125 -4.00 -4.57 15.91
CA SER A 125 -3.35 -5.87 15.94
C SER A 125 -3.73 -6.64 17.21
N GLY A 126 -5.02 -6.96 17.38
CA GLY A 126 -5.47 -7.82 18.49
C GLY A 126 -5.00 -9.28 18.33
N ASP A 127 -5.34 -10.15 19.28
CA ASP A 127 -4.88 -11.55 19.34
C ASP A 127 -4.95 -12.30 18.01
N VAL A 128 -6.08 -12.20 17.31
CA VAL A 128 -6.32 -12.88 16.02
C VAL A 128 -5.38 -12.38 14.93
N VAL A 129 -5.13 -11.07 14.88
CA VAL A 129 -4.24 -10.44 13.89
C VAL A 129 -2.79 -10.78 14.22
N ALA A 130 -2.38 -10.64 15.48
CA ALA A 130 -1.04 -11.00 15.94
C ALA A 130 -0.71 -12.47 15.64
N GLN A 131 -1.64 -13.39 15.90
CA GLN A 131 -1.46 -14.81 15.58
C GLN A 131 -1.34 -15.03 14.07
N SER A 132 -2.17 -14.37 13.26
CA SER A 132 -2.13 -14.51 11.80
C SER A 132 -0.82 -14.01 11.21
N ILE A 133 -0.24 -12.96 11.80
CA ILE A 133 1.09 -12.46 11.43
C ILE A 133 2.17 -13.47 11.80
N ARG A 134 2.13 -14.04 13.02
CA ARG A 134 3.08 -15.08 13.45
C ARG A 134 3.03 -16.30 12.54
N ASP A 135 1.83 -16.85 12.32
CA ASP A 135 1.63 -18.02 11.46
C ASP A 135 2.16 -17.77 10.04
N TRP A 136 1.98 -16.55 9.52
CA TRP A 136 2.48 -16.17 8.20
C TRP A 136 4.00 -16.13 8.15
N PHE A 137 4.67 -15.55 9.17
CA PHE A 137 6.13 -15.49 9.23
C PHE A 137 6.80 -16.82 9.64
N ASP A 138 6.07 -17.72 10.30
CA ASP A 138 6.56 -19.06 10.65
C ASP A 138 6.48 -20.02 9.44
N ASN A 139 5.79 -19.65 8.37
CA ASN A 139 5.76 -20.39 7.12
C ASN A 139 7.03 -20.13 6.28
N LYS A 140 7.78 -21.20 6.01
CA LYS A 140 9.02 -21.15 5.23
C LYS A 140 8.84 -20.57 3.81
N ASP A 141 7.75 -20.90 3.11
CA ASP A 141 7.53 -20.42 1.73
C ASP A 141 7.35 -18.89 1.69
N ASN A 142 6.77 -18.31 2.75
CA ASN A 142 6.62 -16.88 2.92
C ASN A 142 7.95 -16.19 3.25
N LEU A 143 8.81 -16.85 4.03
CA LEU A 143 10.17 -16.36 4.30
C LEU A 143 11.02 -16.37 3.02
N ASP A 144 10.94 -17.45 2.24
CA ASP A 144 11.63 -17.54 0.95
C ASP A 144 11.11 -16.49 -0.05
N LEU A 145 9.80 -16.18 -0.01
CA LEU A 145 9.21 -15.08 -0.77
C LEU A 145 9.80 -13.72 -0.35
N ILE A 146 9.89 -13.45 0.95
CA ILE A 146 10.50 -12.21 1.48
C ILE A 146 11.92 -12.05 0.96
N GLU A 147 12.75 -13.08 1.05
CA GLU A 147 14.14 -12.98 0.59
C GLU A 147 14.24 -12.81 -0.94
N ALA A 148 13.31 -13.39 -1.71
CA ALA A 148 13.22 -13.15 -3.15
C ALA A 148 12.86 -11.68 -3.45
N LEU A 149 11.82 -11.14 -2.81
CA LEU A 149 11.42 -9.74 -2.96
C LEU A 149 12.54 -8.78 -2.53
N ARG A 150 13.26 -9.08 -1.46
CA ARG A 150 14.43 -8.30 -1.01
C ARG A 150 15.53 -8.27 -2.08
N ARG A 151 15.82 -9.40 -2.73
CA ARG A 151 16.79 -9.46 -3.84
C ARG A 151 16.35 -8.66 -5.07
N HIS A 152 15.05 -8.48 -5.28
CA HIS A 152 14.52 -7.59 -6.33
C HIS A 152 14.57 -6.10 -5.95
N GLY A 153 14.99 -5.75 -4.72
CA GLY A 153 15.21 -4.38 -4.29
C GLY A 153 13.95 -3.65 -3.81
N LEU A 154 12.93 -4.40 -3.38
CA LEU A 154 11.73 -3.80 -2.80
C LEU A 154 12.05 -3.08 -1.48
N ASN A 155 11.31 -2.02 -1.20
CA ASN A 155 11.41 -1.24 0.02
C ASN A 155 10.77 -1.99 1.21
N PHE A 156 11.60 -2.37 2.18
CA PHE A 156 11.20 -3.12 3.37
C PHE A 156 11.00 -2.21 4.59
N GLY A 157 10.82 -0.91 4.35
CA GLY A 157 10.79 0.12 5.37
C GLY A 157 12.18 0.66 5.70
N LYS A 158 12.21 1.76 6.44
CA LYS A 158 13.46 2.37 6.89
C LYS A 158 13.89 1.63 8.15
N GLY A 159 15.05 0.97 8.12
CA GLY A 159 15.73 0.57 9.36
C GLY A 159 15.91 1.81 10.22
N GLU A 160 15.52 1.75 11.50
CA GLU A 160 15.68 2.78 12.54
C GLU A 160 15.85 4.23 12.03
N GLU A 161 14.89 4.77 11.27
CA GLU A 161 14.78 6.22 10.96
C GLU A 161 13.58 6.46 10.02
N ALA A 162 12.36 6.27 10.53
CA ALA A 162 11.22 6.95 9.92
C ALA A 162 11.39 8.45 10.18
N VAL A 163 12.11 9.15 9.29
CA VAL A 163 12.17 10.60 9.29
C VAL A 163 10.75 11.11 9.09
N LYS A 164 10.07 11.50 10.18
CA LYS A 164 9.04 12.53 10.12
C LYS A 164 9.69 13.70 9.40
N VAL A 165 9.10 14.14 8.29
CA VAL A 165 9.66 15.26 7.53
C VAL A 165 9.67 16.50 8.44
N ASP A 166 8.60 16.67 9.22
CA ASP A 166 8.49 17.48 10.45
C ASP A 166 7.17 17.15 11.20
N ASP A 167 6.83 17.96 12.21
CA ASP A 167 5.60 17.83 13.03
C ASP A 167 4.55 18.94 12.74
N ARG A 168 4.57 19.58 11.56
CA ARG A 168 3.70 20.74 11.26
C ARG A 168 2.19 20.45 11.35
N LEU A 169 1.79 19.22 11.09
CA LEU A 169 0.41 18.77 11.15
C LEU A 169 0.12 17.93 12.40
N GLU A 170 1.05 17.88 13.36
CA GLU A 170 0.86 17.08 14.57
C GLU A 170 -0.39 17.49 15.35
N GLY A 171 -1.16 16.48 15.79
CA GLY A 171 -2.41 16.68 16.53
C GLY A 171 -3.62 17.05 15.67
N THR A 172 -3.44 17.29 14.36
CA THR A 172 -4.55 17.65 13.47
C THR A 172 -5.21 16.42 12.83
N THR A 173 -6.52 16.50 12.60
CA THR A 173 -7.33 15.46 11.94
C THR A 173 -7.88 15.96 10.60
N TRP A 174 -7.59 15.23 9.54
CA TRP A 174 -7.88 15.56 8.16
C TRP A 174 -8.90 14.63 7.54
N VAL A 175 -9.76 15.16 6.68
CA VAL A 175 -10.59 14.37 5.76
C VAL A 175 -10.25 14.81 4.34
N ILE A 176 -10.14 13.87 3.42
CA ILE A 176 -9.88 14.17 2.00
C ILE A 176 -11.15 13.87 1.18
N THR A 177 -11.56 14.81 0.33
CA THR A 177 -12.73 14.67 -0.57
C THR A 177 -12.50 15.32 -1.93
N GLY A 178 -13.37 15.01 -2.89
CA GLY A 178 -13.30 15.52 -4.27
C GLY A 178 -12.35 14.75 -5.17
N THR A 179 -12.26 15.23 -6.41
CA THR A 179 -11.35 14.81 -7.48
C THR A 179 -10.07 15.61 -7.37
N LEU A 180 -8.94 14.91 -7.16
CA LEU A 180 -7.65 15.53 -6.86
C LEU A 180 -6.69 15.42 -8.06
N SER A 181 -5.73 16.33 -8.15
CA SER A 181 -4.69 16.31 -9.21
C SER A 181 -3.76 15.10 -9.14
N GLN A 182 -3.65 14.49 -7.96
CA GLN A 182 -2.84 13.29 -7.69
C GLN A 182 -3.69 12.24 -6.97
N PRO A 183 -3.25 10.96 -6.92
CA PRO A 183 -3.93 9.95 -6.13
C PRO A 183 -4.19 10.43 -4.69
N ARG A 184 -5.40 10.20 -4.19
CA ARG A 184 -5.79 10.56 -2.81
C ARG A 184 -4.78 10.07 -1.77
N GLU A 185 -4.20 8.90 -2.02
CA GLU A 185 -3.20 8.31 -1.12
C GLU A 185 -1.92 9.13 -1.06
N THR A 186 -1.51 9.83 -2.13
CA THR A 186 -0.36 10.73 -2.13
C THR A 186 -0.54 11.86 -1.11
N PHE A 187 -1.73 12.49 -1.09
CA PHE A 187 -2.05 13.51 -0.09
C PHE A 187 -2.17 12.92 1.31
N ALA A 188 -2.73 11.71 1.41
CA ALA A 188 -2.84 11.01 2.67
C ALA A 188 -1.46 10.73 3.29
N ASP A 189 -0.50 10.29 2.48
CA ASP A 189 0.87 10.02 2.91
C ASP A 189 1.59 11.31 3.32
N LEU A 190 1.40 12.43 2.59
CA LEU A 190 1.92 13.74 2.99
C LEU A 190 1.34 14.21 4.32
N ILE A 191 0.02 14.10 4.52
CA ILE A 191 -0.60 14.49 5.80
C ILE A 191 0.05 13.71 6.96
N ARG A 192 0.25 12.40 6.78
CA ARG A 192 0.86 11.53 7.80
C ARG A 192 2.34 11.83 8.02
N SER A 193 3.11 12.07 6.96
CA SER A 193 4.55 12.34 7.07
C SER A 193 4.87 13.63 7.82
N HIS A 194 3.89 14.52 7.96
CA HIS A 194 3.93 15.75 8.76
C HIS A 194 3.19 15.64 10.11
N GLY A 195 2.79 14.43 10.54
CA GLY A 195 2.17 14.17 11.85
C GLY A 195 0.64 14.26 11.92
N GLY A 196 -0.04 14.51 10.80
CA GLY A 196 -1.49 14.60 10.73
C GLY A 196 -2.19 13.23 10.70
N ARG A 197 -3.41 13.19 11.26
CA ARG A 197 -4.27 11.99 11.27
C ARG A 197 -5.32 12.08 10.17
N LEU A 198 -5.73 10.95 9.60
CA LEU A 198 -6.80 10.90 8.60
C LEU A 198 -8.06 10.25 9.15
N ALA A 199 -9.20 10.84 8.79
CA ALA A 199 -10.53 10.33 9.08
C ALA A 199 -11.31 10.08 7.77
N SER A 200 -12.20 9.09 7.79
CA SER A 200 -13.04 8.73 6.64
C SER A 200 -14.25 9.66 6.46
N SER A 201 -14.66 10.37 7.51
CA SER A 201 -15.84 11.22 7.54
C SER A 201 -15.59 12.53 8.29
N VAL A 202 -16.23 13.61 7.82
CA VAL A 202 -16.25 14.90 8.53
C VAL A 202 -17.09 14.77 9.80
N SER A 203 -16.49 15.15 10.93
CA SER A 203 -17.10 15.15 12.26
C SER A 203 -16.66 16.40 13.04
N GLY A 204 -17.21 16.60 14.25
CA GLY A 204 -16.75 17.67 15.14
C GLY A 204 -15.30 17.53 15.65
N LYS A 205 -14.65 16.38 15.39
CA LYS A 205 -13.23 16.15 15.70
C LYS A 205 -12.32 16.39 14.48
N THR A 206 -12.88 16.81 13.34
CA THR A 206 -12.11 17.07 12.13
C THR A 206 -11.62 18.51 12.15
N ASP A 207 -10.32 18.71 12.05
CA ASP A 207 -9.72 20.05 12.01
C ASP A 207 -9.71 20.60 10.59
N PHE A 208 -9.40 19.74 9.61
CA PHE A 208 -9.22 20.13 8.21
C PHE A 208 -9.98 19.21 7.24
N LEU A 209 -10.55 19.82 6.19
CA LEU A 209 -11.03 19.14 5.00
C LEU A 209 -10.15 19.54 3.81
N LEU A 210 -9.31 18.62 3.34
CA LEU A 210 -8.62 18.76 2.06
C LEU A 210 -9.61 18.46 0.93
N THR A 211 -9.81 19.42 0.04
CA THR A 211 -10.75 19.27 -1.06
C THR A 211 -10.12 19.51 -2.42
N GLY A 212 -10.41 18.59 -3.34
CA GLY A 212 -10.23 18.78 -4.78
C GLY A 212 -11.51 19.34 -5.44
N GLU A 213 -11.60 19.19 -6.76
CA GLU A 213 -12.79 19.54 -7.53
C GLU A 213 -14.00 18.68 -7.09
N GLU A 214 -15.22 19.19 -7.25
CA GLU A 214 -16.46 18.46 -6.97
C GLU A 214 -16.57 17.85 -5.55
N ALA A 215 -16.20 18.63 -4.53
CA ALA A 215 -16.14 18.22 -3.12
C ALA A 215 -17.42 17.59 -2.52
N GLY A 216 -18.59 17.88 -3.13
CA GLY A 216 -19.89 17.29 -2.80
C GLY A 216 -20.37 17.52 -1.37
N SER A 217 -21.15 16.56 -0.84
CA SER A 217 -21.83 16.63 0.46
C SER A 217 -20.90 16.73 1.68
N LYS A 218 -19.63 16.34 1.56
CA LYS A 218 -18.63 16.47 2.64
C LYS A 218 -18.21 17.94 2.85
N LEU A 219 -18.19 18.74 1.79
CA LEU A 219 -17.88 20.18 1.87
C LEU A 219 -18.98 20.94 2.62
N GLU A 220 -20.24 20.64 2.32
CA GLU A 220 -21.37 21.24 3.01
C GLU A 220 -21.34 20.91 4.51
N LYS A 221 -21.12 19.63 4.84
CA LYS A 221 -21.00 19.18 6.23
C LYS A 221 -19.83 19.84 6.97
N ALA A 222 -18.69 20.04 6.31
CA ALA A 222 -17.54 20.75 6.88
C ALA A 222 -17.87 22.21 7.19
N ARG A 223 -18.57 22.91 6.28
CA ARG A 223 -19.03 24.29 6.50
C ARG A 223 -19.98 24.39 7.69
N THR A 224 -20.94 23.47 7.81
CA THR A 224 -21.90 23.45 8.94
C THR A 224 -21.19 23.23 10.27
N LEU A 225 -20.15 22.40 10.30
CA LEU A 225 -19.42 22.05 11.51
C LEU A 225 -18.25 23.01 11.82
N GLY A 226 -18.03 24.04 10.99
CA GLY A 226 -16.94 25.00 11.17
C GLY A 226 -15.54 24.43 10.89
N VAL A 227 -15.45 23.31 10.17
CA VAL A 227 -14.19 22.66 9.82
C VAL A 227 -13.46 23.47 8.76
N ARG A 228 -12.14 23.65 8.92
CA ARG A 228 -11.34 24.45 7.97
C ARG A 228 -11.18 23.72 6.65
N VAL A 229 -11.67 24.32 5.56
CA VAL A 229 -11.53 23.78 4.21
C VAL A 229 -10.22 24.28 3.60
N VAL A 230 -9.44 23.38 3.01
CA VAL A 230 -8.13 23.66 2.40
C VAL A 230 -8.10 23.04 1.01
N ASN A 231 -7.68 23.81 0.00
CA ASN A 231 -7.46 23.27 -1.34
C ASN A 231 -6.04 22.68 -1.52
N GLU A 232 -5.75 22.05 -2.64
CA GLU A 232 -4.44 21.42 -2.86
C GLU A 232 -3.25 22.40 -2.84
N GLU A 233 -3.42 23.62 -3.33
CA GLU A 233 -2.35 24.64 -3.31
C GLU A 233 -2.06 25.11 -1.89
N GLU A 234 -3.11 25.39 -1.12
CA GLU A 234 -3.01 25.77 0.29
C GLU A 234 -2.40 24.64 1.12
N PHE A 235 -2.77 23.39 0.84
CA PHE A 235 -2.18 22.23 1.48
C PHE A 235 -0.67 22.15 1.24
N ARG A 236 -0.23 22.30 -0.02
CA ARG A 236 1.21 22.34 -0.34
C ARG A 236 1.93 23.43 0.45
N ARG A 237 1.34 24.62 0.58
CA ARG A 237 1.94 25.70 1.40
C ARG A 237 2.04 25.36 2.89
N LEU A 238 1.14 24.53 3.43
CA LEU A 238 1.21 24.08 4.82
C LEU A 238 2.35 23.07 5.03
N VAL A 239 2.56 22.15 4.09
CA VAL A 239 3.58 21.09 4.21
C VAL A 239 4.96 21.48 3.66
N GLY A 240 5.06 22.58 2.91
CA GLY A 240 6.32 23.13 2.39
C GLY A 240 6.49 22.92 0.90
#